data_AF-A0A963W591-F1
#
_entry.id   AF-A0A963W591-F1
#
_cell.length_a   1.000
_cell.length_b   1.000
_cell.length_c   1.000
_cell.angle_alpha   90.00
_cell.angle_beta   90.00
_cell.angle_gamma   90.00
#
_symmetry.space_group_name_H-M   'P 1'
#
loop_
_entity.id
_entity.type
_entity.pdbx_description
1 polymer ?
#
loop_
_entity_poly.entity_id
_entity_poly.type
_entity_poly.pdbx_seq_one_letter_code
_entity_poly.pdbx_strand_id
1 'polypeptide(L)'
;MKQQPRLYQIGNRHREILLHPTGHDPVHKGRVPFTRRHWLKWRTRHNPHTLAVEKRLADKKPLWWAIALGALVLSAPFLSNSGLSIAAIFCMYAAINVLWTLIIGTAGIFSLATMAVVGLAGYAAAAANVYLGVPWPFMLLIGGVTGLVVGALLAIPSTRLDGLYYALLTLGIAEICRVFIQQLKALGPSNGSINSVGSFIPGDWFLQREGLLLGFGMAFLLLLGALTL
;
A
#
# COMPACT_ATOMS: atom_id res chain seq x y z
N MET A 1 -56.05 -18.87 -2.47
CA MET A 1 -54.84 -19.32 -3.20
C MET A 1 -53.61 -19.03 -2.35
N LYS A 2 -53.04 -20.03 -1.67
CA LYS A 2 -51.82 -19.85 -0.88
C LYS A 2 -50.65 -19.57 -1.83
N GLN A 3 -50.09 -18.37 -1.76
CA GLN A 3 -48.85 -18.02 -2.47
C GLN A 3 -47.75 -18.95 -1.95
N GLN A 4 -47.24 -19.81 -2.84
CA GLN A 4 -46.10 -20.66 -2.52
C GLN A 4 -44.87 -19.77 -2.26
N PRO A 5 -44.11 -20.02 -1.18
CA PRO A 5 -42.90 -19.26 -0.93
C PRO A 5 -41.89 -19.51 -2.05
N ARG A 6 -41.36 -18.45 -2.65
CA ARG A 6 -40.28 -18.55 -3.64
C ARG A 6 -39.03 -19.13 -2.97
N LEU A 7 -38.78 -20.41 -3.24
CA LEU A 7 -37.56 -21.10 -2.81
C LEU A 7 -36.40 -20.62 -3.68
N TYR A 8 -35.44 -19.93 -3.06
CA TYR A 8 -34.20 -19.53 -3.73
C TYR A 8 -33.18 -20.68 -3.66
N GLN A 9 -32.55 -21.00 -4.79
CA GLN A 9 -31.48 -21.99 -4.86
C GLN A 9 -30.31 -21.59 -3.94
N ILE A 10 -29.97 -22.48 -3.01
CA ILE A 10 -28.77 -22.36 -2.17
C ILE A 10 -27.56 -22.48 -3.09
N GLY A 11 -26.96 -21.34 -3.45
CA GLY A 11 -25.72 -21.30 -4.22
C GLY A 11 -25.57 -20.09 -5.14
N ASN A 12 -26.66 -19.47 -5.60
CA ASN A 12 -26.60 -18.34 -6.53
C ASN A 12 -26.94 -17.04 -5.80
N ARG A 13 -25.93 -16.34 -5.26
CA ARG A 13 -26.16 -15.01 -4.66
C ARG A 13 -26.42 -14.02 -5.80
N HIS A 14 -27.56 -13.31 -5.76
CA HIS A 14 -27.98 -12.32 -6.76
C HIS A 14 -26.93 -11.26 -7.15
N ARG A 15 -25.89 -11.03 -6.33
CA ARG A 15 -24.82 -10.05 -6.60
C ARG A 15 -23.67 -10.59 -7.46
N GLU A 16 -23.81 -11.74 -8.09
CA GLU A 16 -22.74 -12.38 -8.86
C GLU A 16 -22.75 -11.95 -10.32
N ILE A 17 -21.63 -11.39 -10.78
CA ILE A 17 -21.43 -11.00 -12.17
C ILE A 17 -21.22 -12.29 -12.97
N LEU A 18 -22.25 -12.67 -13.72
CA LEU A 18 -22.32 -13.85 -14.57
C LEU A 18 -22.23 -13.37 -16.02
N LEU A 19 -21.19 -13.82 -16.73
CA LEU A 19 -21.12 -13.63 -18.18
C LEU A 19 -21.58 -14.93 -18.84
N HIS A 20 -22.53 -14.80 -19.76
CA HIS A 20 -22.96 -15.84 -20.67
C HIS A 20 -22.19 -15.66 -21.98
N PRO A 21 -21.04 -16.33 -22.18
CA PRO A 21 -20.34 -16.28 -23.46
C PRO A 21 -21.20 -16.91 -24.55
N THR A 22 -21.73 -16.11 -25.46
CA THR A 22 -22.35 -16.57 -26.70
C THR A 22 -21.26 -16.76 -27.75
N GLY A 23 -21.03 -18.00 -28.18
CA GLY A 23 -20.11 -18.34 -29.28
C GLY A 23 -18.90 -19.20 -28.89
N HIS A 24 -18.28 -19.82 -29.90
CA HIS A 24 -17.11 -20.69 -29.78
C HIS A 24 -15.77 -19.94 -29.75
N ASP A 25 -15.79 -18.60 -29.65
CA ASP A 25 -14.57 -17.80 -29.69
C ASP A 25 -13.68 -18.05 -28.45
N PRO A 26 -12.39 -18.37 -28.65
CA PRO A 26 -11.46 -18.54 -27.54
C PRO A 26 -11.24 -17.20 -26.84
N VAL A 27 -11.89 -17.02 -25.69
CA VAL A 27 -11.83 -15.77 -24.92
C VAL A 27 -10.40 -15.48 -24.46
N HIS A 28 -9.82 -14.41 -24.99
CA HIS A 28 -8.51 -13.92 -24.59
C HIS A 28 -8.52 -13.49 -23.12
N LYS A 29 -7.76 -14.21 -22.29
CA LYS A 29 -7.55 -13.83 -20.89
C LYS A 29 -6.52 -12.72 -20.84
N GLY A 30 -6.95 -11.48 -20.58
CA GLY A 30 -6.05 -10.37 -20.29
C GLY A 30 -5.10 -10.73 -19.15
N ARG A 31 -3.81 -10.76 -19.43
CA ARG A 31 -2.75 -10.93 -18.42
C ARG A 31 -2.29 -9.55 -18.00
N VAL A 32 -1.89 -9.40 -16.75
CA VAL A 32 -1.16 -8.18 -16.34
C VAL A 32 0.16 -8.14 -17.11
N PRO A 33 0.53 -7.00 -17.73
CA PRO A 33 1.84 -6.87 -18.32
C PRO A 33 2.90 -7.15 -17.24
N PHE A 34 3.96 -7.88 -17.61
CA PHE A 34 5.06 -8.30 -16.73
C PHE A 34 4.76 -9.39 -15.68
N THR A 35 3.49 -9.79 -15.44
CA THR A 35 3.17 -10.81 -14.43
C THR A 35 2.36 -11.98 -15.03
N ARG A 36 2.58 -13.22 -14.56
CA ARG A 36 1.75 -14.39 -14.96
C ARG A 36 0.32 -14.39 -14.38
N ARG A 37 -0.08 -13.31 -13.68
CA ARG A 37 -1.39 -13.18 -13.03
C ARG A 37 -2.44 -12.71 -14.05
N HIS A 38 -3.67 -13.14 -13.84
CA HIS A 38 -4.83 -12.63 -14.57
C HIS A 38 -5.45 -11.49 -13.77
N TRP A 39 -5.85 -10.41 -14.44
CA TRP A 39 -6.49 -9.23 -13.81
C TRP A 39 -7.71 -9.63 -12.98
N LEU A 40 -8.49 -10.59 -13.49
CA LEU A 40 -9.71 -11.09 -12.88
C LEU A 40 -9.69 -12.62 -12.97
N LYS A 41 -9.80 -13.31 -11.84
CA LYS A 41 -9.92 -14.78 -11.84
C LYS A 41 -11.34 -15.15 -12.25
N TRP A 42 -11.51 -15.59 -13.49
CA TRP A 42 -12.77 -16.14 -13.97
C TRP A 42 -12.78 -17.66 -13.73
N ARG A 43 -13.78 -18.15 -13.02
CA ARG A 43 -14.08 -19.59 -12.91
C ARG A 43 -15.18 -19.92 -13.91
N THR A 44 -14.89 -20.86 -14.79
CA THR A 44 -15.89 -21.46 -15.67
C THR A 44 -16.64 -22.52 -14.89
N ARG A 45 -17.97 -22.42 -14.88
CA ARG A 45 -18.87 -23.43 -14.32
C ARG A 45 -19.79 -23.88 -15.45
N HIS A 46 -20.16 -25.15 -15.44
CA HIS A 46 -21.22 -25.63 -16.29
C HIS A 46 -22.50 -25.62 -15.48
N ASN A 47 -23.56 -24.99 -16.00
CA ASN A 47 -24.85 -25.01 -15.32
C ASN A 47 -25.45 -26.41 -15.48
N PRO A 48 -25.69 -27.15 -14.39
CA PRO A 48 -26.15 -28.55 -14.46
C PRO A 48 -27.53 -28.70 -15.10
N HIS A 49 -28.32 -27.63 -15.22
CA HIS A 49 -29.67 -27.68 -15.79
C HIS A 49 -29.73 -27.31 -17.27
N THR A 50 -28.94 -26.33 -17.70
CA THR A 50 -28.98 -25.82 -19.08
C THR A 50 -27.81 -26.31 -19.91
N LEU A 51 -26.83 -26.99 -19.30
CA LEU A 51 -25.54 -27.34 -19.88
C LEU A 51 -24.86 -26.12 -20.56
N ALA A 52 -25.25 -24.92 -20.14
CA ALA A 52 -24.65 -23.69 -20.61
C ALA A 52 -23.36 -23.45 -19.84
N VAL A 53 -22.34 -22.98 -20.55
CA VAL A 53 -21.08 -22.57 -19.94
C VAL A 53 -21.28 -21.17 -19.35
N GLU A 54 -21.24 -21.06 -18.03
CA GLU A 54 -21.31 -19.78 -17.31
C GLU A 54 -19.92 -19.39 -16.80
N LYS A 55 -19.55 -18.12 -16.95
CA LYS A 55 -18.31 -17.58 -16.39
C LYS A 55 -18.62 -16.72 -15.18
N ARG A 56 -18.10 -17.13 -14.03
CA ARG A 56 -18.25 -16.43 -12.75
C ARG A 56 -16.94 -15.72 -12.38
N LEU A 57 -17.04 -14.46 -11.98
CA LEU A 57 -15.90 -13.78 -11.36
C LEU A 57 -15.65 -14.39 -9.97
N ALA A 58 -14.52 -15.11 -9.83
CA ALA A 58 -14.18 -15.87 -8.63
C ALA A 58 -13.73 -14.96 -7.48
N ASP A 59 -12.90 -13.96 -7.79
CA ASP A 59 -12.36 -13.01 -6.82
C ASP A 59 -12.83 -11.58 -7.19
N LYS A 60 -13.78 -11.03 -6.42
CA LYS A 60 -14.29 -9.66 -6.61
C LYS A 60 -13.46 -8.60 -5.90
N LYS A 61 -12.65 -9.01 -4.91
CA LYS A 61 -11.78 -8.13 -4.12
C LYS A 61 -10.90 -7.21 -4.98
N PRO A 62 -10.14 -7.70 -5.98
CA PRO A 62 -9.28 -6.82 -6.79
C PRO A 62 -10.07 -5.79 -7.61
N LEU A 63 -11.30 -6.12 -8.02
CA LEU A 63 -12.16 -5.20 -8.75
C LEU A 63 -12.61 -4.03 -7.85
N TRP A 64 -12.98 -4.30 -6.60
CA TRP A 64 -13.33 -3.25 -5.64
C TRP A 64 -12.12 -2.39 -5.26
N TRP A 65 -10.94 -2.98 -5.11
CA TRP A 65 -9.69 -2.22 -4.90
C TRP A 65 -9.37 -1.31 -6.10
N ALA A 66 -9.50 -1.80 -7.33
CA ALA A 66 -9.28 -1.00 -8.52
C ALA A 66 -10.28 0.16 -8.65
N ILE A 67 -11.56 -0.07 -8.33
CA ILE A 67 -12.59 0.99 -8.32
C ILE A 67 -12.27 2.02 -7.25
N ALA A 68 -11.90 1.61 -6.04
CA ALA A 68 -11.57 2.52 -4.95
C ALA A 68 -10.35 3.38 -5.28
N LEU A 69 -9.30 2.78 -5.84
CA LEU A 69 -8.09 3.49 -6.29
C LEU A 69 -8.37 4.42 -7.46
N GLY A 70 -9.20 3.99 -8.42
CA GLY A 70 -9.64 4.83 -9.53
C GLY A 70 -10.45 6.04 -9.05
N ALA A 71 -11.38 5.84 -8.11
CA ALA A 71 -12.15 6.93 -7.51
C ALA A 71 -11.28 7.92 -6.72
N LEU A 72 -10.21 7.44 -6.07
CA LEU A 72 -9.26 8.28 -5.33
C LEU A 72 -8.46 9.20 -6.27
N VAL A 73 -8.00 8.70 -7.42
CA VAL A 73 -7.30 9.52 -8.42
C VAL A 73 -8.26 10.50 -9.09
N LEU A 74 -9.48 10.04 -9.41
CA LEU A 74 -10.47 10.88 -10.07
C LEU A 74 -11.00 12.00 -9.16
N SER A 75 -10.97 11.80 -7.84
CA SER A 75 -11.36 12.82 -6.87
C SER A 75 -10.25 13.85 -6.61
N ALA A 76 -8.97 13.51 -6.86
CA ALA A 76 -7.82 14.39 -6.65
C ALA A 76 -7.98 15.82 -7.22
N PRO A 77 -8.46 16.06 -8.45
CA PRO A 77 -8.67 17.41 -8.97
C PRO A 77 -9.84 18.16 -8.33
N PHE A 78 -10.71 17.50 -7.56
CA PHE A 78 -11.85 18.13 -6.87
C PHE A 78 -11.56 18.43 -5.40
N LEU A 79 -10.42 17.99 -4.86
CA LEU A 79 -10.03 18.23 -3.47
C LEU A 79 -9.40 19.62 -3.30
N SER A 80 -9.63 20.20 -2.11
CA SER A 80 -8.93 21.40 -1.66
C SER A 80 -7.44 21.12 -1.41
N ASN A 81 -6.60 22.16 -1.33
CA ASN A 81 -5.16 21.99 -1.07
C ASN A 81 -4.89 21.17 0.21
N SER A 82 -5.61 21.46 1.30
CA SER A 82 -5.50 20.67 2.54
C SER A 82 -5.95 19.21 2.32
N GLY A 83 -7.01 19.00 1.53
CA GLY A 83 -7.49 17.66 1.17
C GLY A 83 -6.45 16.86 0.39
N LEU A 84 -5.75 17.48 -0.56
CA LEU A 84 -4.67 16.86 -1.34
C LEU A 84 -3.52 16.40 -0.43
N SER A 85 -3.08 17.24 0.51
CA SER A 85 -2.03 16.87 1.47
C SER A 85 -2.46 15.70 2.36
N ILE A 86 -3.70 15.73 2.88
CA ILE A 86 -4.24 14.63 3.70
C ILE A 86 -4.33 13.34 2.88
N ALA A 87 -4.77 13.42 1.62
CA ALA A 87 -4.87 12.28 0.73
C ALA A 87 -3.49 11.68 0.40
N ALA A 88 -2.46 12.52 0.21
CA ALA A 88 -1.09 12.08 0.00
C ALA A 88 -0.53 11.34 1.22
N ILE A 89 -0.74 11.89 2.43
CA ILE A 89 -0.37 11.24 3.70
C ILE A 89 -1.11 9.91 3.82
N PHE A 90 -2.42 9.88 3.54
CA PHE A 90 -3.21 8.65 3.58
C PHE A 90 -2.65 7.57 2.64
N CYS A 91 -2.28 7.93 1.40
CA CYS A 91 -1.67 6.99 0.45
C CYS A 91 -0.33 6.44 0.98
N MET A 92 0.50 7.30 1.57
CA MET A 92 1.78 6.87 2.16
C MET A 92 1.56 5.87 3.29
N TYR A 93 0.65 6.16 4.22
CA TYR A 93 0.32 5.27 5.32
C TYR A 93 -0.34 3.97 4.85
N ALA A 94 -1.20 4.03 3.83
CA ALA A 94 -1.80 2.85 3.24
C ALA A 94 -0.74 1.95 2.58
N ALA A 95 0.25 2.51 1.88
CA ALA A 95 1.38 1.75 1.35
C ALA A 95 2.17 1.03 2.46
N ILE A 96 2.46 1.72 3.56
CA ILE A 96 3.13 1.13 4.73
C ILE A 96 2.29 -0.02 5.32
N ASN A 97 0.97 0.15 5.43
CA ASN A 97 0.07 -0.88 5.94
C ASN A 97 -0.01 -2.11 5.03
N VAL A 98 0.06 -1.93 3.70
CA VAL A 98 0.14 -3.06 2.75
C VAL A 98 1.40 -3.88 2.99
N LEU A 99 2.56 -3.22 3.11
CA LEU A 99 3.82 -3.88 3.43
C LEU A 99 3.80 -4.57 4.80
N TRP A 100 3.18 -3.93 5.79
CA TRP A 100 3.00 -4.52 7.11
C TRP A 100 2.13 -5.79 7.07
N THR A 101 1.04 -5.75 6.31
CA THR A 101 0.17 -6.91 6.10
C THR A 101 0.89 -8.02 5.36
N LEU A 102 1.78 -7.68 4.41
CA LEU A 102 2.63 -8.63 3.71
C LEU A 102 3.58 -9.35 4.68
N ILE A 103 4.19 -8.62 5.63
CA ILE A 103 5.06 -9.21 6.67
C ILE A 103 4.27 -10.21 7.51
N ILE A 104 3.08 -9.84 7.99
CA ILE A 104 2.22 -10.73 8.78
C ILE A 104 1.82 -11.96 7.95
N GLY A 105 1.45 -11.76 6.68
CA GLY A 105 0.99 -12.85 5.81
C GLY A 105 2.09 -13.82 5.35
N THR A 106 3.35 -13.36 5.27
CA THR A 106 4.48 -14.19 4.80
C THR A 106 5.28 -14.80 5.95
N ALA A 107 5.59 -14.01 6.98
CA ALA A 107 6.42 -14.45 8.11
C ALA A 107 5.58 -14.94 9.31
N GLY A 108 4.27 -14.68 9.35
CA GLY A 108 3.39 -15.13 10.44
C GLY A 108 3.63 -14.43 11.78
N ILE A 109 4.45 -13.37 11.81
CA ILE A 109 4.83 -12.62 13.00
C ILE A 109 4.25 -11.21 12.98
N PHE A 110 3.83 -10.73 14.15
CA PHE A 110 3.28 -9.40 14.32
C PHE A 110 4.39 -8.40 14.67
N SER A 111 4.84 -7.60 13.70
CA SER A 111 5.91 -6.60 13.89
C SER A 111 5.36 -5.18 13.96
N LEU A 112 5.46 -4.53 15.12
CA LEU A 112 5.06 -3.12 15.28
C LEU A 112 6.15 -2.11 14.93
N ALA A 113 7.35 -2.59 14.60
CA ALA A 113 8.50 -1.72 14.30
C ALA A 113 8.45 -1.11 12.89
N THR A 114 7.58 -1.59 11.98
CA THR A 114 7.56 -1.16 10.57
C THR A 114 7.54 0.36 10.41
N MET A 115 6.74 1.06 11.22
CA MET A 115 6.67 2.52 11.19
C MET A 115 7.94 3.19 11.73
N ALA A 116 8.57 2.59 12.74
CA ALA A 116 9.84 3.08 13.28
C ALA A 116 10.99 2.89 12.27
N VAL A 117 11.00 1.78 11.51
CA VAL A 117 11.98 1.55 10.44
C VAL A 117 11.81 2.58 9.32
N VAL A 118 10.58 2.83 8.87
CA VAL A 118 10.29 3.87 7.86
C VAL A 118 10.70 5.25 8.37
N GLY A 119 10.42 5.55 9.64
CA GLY A 119 10.85 6.79 10.28
C GLY A 119 12.37 6.94 10.28
N LEU A 120 13.12 5.97 10.82
CA LEU A 120 14.58 5.99 10.84
C LEU A 120 15.19 6.15 9.45
N ALA A 121 14.67 5.44 8.45
CA ALA A 121 15.10 5.57 7.06
C ALA A 121 14.86 6.99 6.51
N GLY A 122 13.70 7.58 6.78
CA GLY A 122 13.37 8.95 6.39
C GLY A 122 14.27 9.98 7.07
N TYR A 123 14.52 9.83 8.37
CA TYR A 123 15.43 10.70 9.13
C TYR A 123 16.86 10.60 8.64
N ALA A 124 17.36 9.40 8.34
CA ALA A 124 18.70 9.21 7.79
C ALA A 124 18.84 9.83 6.40
N ALA A 125 17.85 9.67 5.53
CA ALA A 125 17.83 10.29 4.21
C ALA A 125 17.79 11.82 4.29
N ALA A 126 16.95 12.37 5.16
CA ALA A 126 16.84 13.80 5.41
C ALA A 126 18.13 14.40 5.99
N ALA A 127 18.73 13.72 6.98
CA ALA A 127 20.01 14.12 7.56
C ALA A 127 21.14 14.10 6.51
N ALA A 128 21.17 13.08 5.64
CA ALA A 128 22.16 13.03 4.57
C ALA A 128 22.04 14.20 3.60
N ASN A 129 20.82 14.63 3.26
CA ASN A 129 20.66 15.84 2.44
C ASN A 129 21.14 17.10 3.17
N VAL A 130 20.72 17.29 4.42
CA VAL A 130 20.96 18.55 5.14
C VAL A 130 22.44 18.72 5.53
N TYR A 131 23.10 17.66 6.01
CA TYR A 131 24.50 17.74 6.45
C TYR A 131 25.51 17.45 5.35
N LEU A 132 25.20 16.52 4.43
CA LEU A 132 26.15 16.07 3.40
C LEU A 132 25.84 16.68 2.03
N GLY A 133 24.75 17.47 1.89
CA GLY A 133 24.37 18.10 0.62
C GLY A 133 23.96 17.11 -0.47
N VAL A 134 23.56 15.89 -0.08
CA VAL A 134 23.28 14.81 -1.02
C VAL A 134 22.04 15.12 -1.88
N PRO A 135 22.11 15.02 -3.22
CA PRO A 135 20.96 15.27 -4.09
C PRO A 135 19.79 14.31 -3.84
N TRP A 136 18.57 14.77 -4.15
CA TRP A 136 17.33 14.03 -3.89
C TRP A 136 17.29 12.57 -4.41
N PRO A 137 17.85 12.18 -5.57
CA PRO A 137 17.76 10.79 -6.03
C PRO A 137 18.53 9.84 -5.12
N PHE A 138 19.65 10.30 -4.56
CA PHE A 138 20.47 9.49 -3.66
C PHE A 138 19.85 9.35 -2.28
N MET A 139 18.93 10.24 -1.88
CA MET A 139 18.16 10.08 -0.64
C MET A 139 17.34 8.79 -0.65
N LEU A 140 16.77 8.40 -1.80
CA LEU A 140 16.01 7.16 -1.92
C LEU A 140 16.91 5.93 -1.70
N LEU A 141 18.14 5.96 -2.21
CA LEU A 141 19.10 4.90 -2.02
C LEU A 141 19.55 4.82 -0.55
N ILE A 142 19.88 5.96 0.06
CA ILE A 142 20.31 6.02 1.46
C ILE A 142 19.18 5.54 2.37
N GLY A 143 17.96 6.05 2.20
CA GLY A 143 16.80 5.61 2.96
C GLY A 143 16.53 4.11 2.79
N GLY A 144 16.64 3.60 1.56
CA GLY A 144 16.50 2.16 1.26
C GLY A 144 17.56 1.30 1.96
N VAL A 145 18.84 1.72 1.91
CA VAL A 145 19.95 1.01 2.56
C VAL A 145 19.80 1.06 4.08
N THR A 146 19.49 2.24 4.66
CA THR A 146 19.25 2.36 6.10
C THR A 146 18.08 1.49 6.54
N GLY A 147 16.96 1.51 5.80
CA GLY A 147 15.80 0.66 6.07
C GLY A 147 16.15 -0.83 5.99
N LEU A 148 16.96 -1.23 5.01
CA LEU A 148 17.43 -2.61 4.86
C LEU A 148 18.30 -3.04 6.04
N VAL A 149 19.24 -2.20 6.46
CA VAL A 149 20.14 -2.50 7.60
C VAL A 149 19.34 -2.60 8.90
N VAL A 150 18.45 -1.63 9.18
CA VAL A 150 17.63 -1.64 10.39
C VAL A 150 16.64 -2.80 10.37
N GLY A 151 16.00 -3.07 9.22
CA GLY A 151 15.10 -4.19 9.03
C GLY A 151 15.79 -5.55 9.21
N ALA A 152 17.00 -5.71 8.67
CA ALA A 152 17.81 -6.92 8.86
C ALA A 152 18.19 -7.12 10.33
N LEU A 153 18.55 -6.04 11.03
CA LEU A 153 18.86 -6.09 12.46
C LEU A 153 17.64 -6.50 13.30
N LEU A 154 16.44 -6.03 12.93
CA LEU A 154 15.18 -6.45 13.56
C LEU A 154 14.75 -7.88 13.19
N ALA A 155 15.19 -8.39 12.05
CA ALA A 155 14.92 -9.77 11.66
C ALA A 155 15.75 -10.80 12.46
N ILE A 156 16.87 -10.41 13.07
CA ILE A 156 17.68 -11.32 13.91
C ILE A 156 16.86 -11.85 15.12
N PRO A 157 16.27 -11.01 15.98
CA PRO A 157 15.51 -11.48 17.14
C PRO A 157 14.21 -12.20 16.76
N SER A 158 13.67 -12.01 15.55
CA SER A 158 12.44 -12.70 15.12
C SER A 158 12.61 -14.21 14.99
N THR A 159 13.84 -14.69 14.80
CA THR A 159 14.16 -16.13 14.75
C THR A 159 14.25 -16.78 16.13
N ARG A 160 14.37 -15.99 17.21
CA ARG A 160 14.62 -16.48 18.57
C ARG A 160 13.45 -16.29 19.54
N LEU A 161 12.45 -15.48 19.17
CA LEU A 161 11.34 -15.10 20.05
C LEU A 161 10.00 -15.53 19.46
N ASP A 162 9.11 -16.04 20.31
CA ASP A 162 7.73 -16.32 19.90
C ASP A 162 6.97 -15.03 19.59
N GLY A 163 5.99 -15.10 18.68
CA GLY A 163 5.36 -13.95 18.04
C GLY A 163 4.86 -12.84 18.98
N LEU A 164 4.36 -13.19 20.17
CA LEU A 164 3.93 -12.19 21.16
C LEU A 164 5.11 -11.44 21.80
N TYR A 165 6.19 -12.14 22.14
CA TYR A 165 7.40 -11.53 22.70
C TYR A 165 8.10 -10.66 21.66
N TYR A 166 8.11 -11.09 20.39
CA TYR A 166 8.61 -10.27 19.30
C TYR A 166 7.78 -8.99 19.11
N ALA A 167 6.45 -9.06 19.21
CA ALA A 167 5.60 -7.88 19.14
C ALA A 167 5.93 -6.86 20.24
N LEU A 168 6.07 -7.30 21.50
CA LEU A 168 6.46 -6.44 22.63
C LEU A 168 7.84 -5.80 22.43
N LEU A 169 8.81 -6.58 21.96
CA LEU A 169 10.14 -6.07 21.63
C LEU A 169 10.05 -4.96 20.58
N THR A 170 9.31 -5.19 19.49
CA THR A 170 9.19 -4.21 18.40
C THR A 170 8.46 -2.93 18.82
N LEU A 171 7.50 -3.02 19.75
CA LEU A 171 6.85 -1.86 20.36
C LEU A 171 7.85 -1.05 21.18
N GLY A 172 8.63 -1.72 22.04
CA GLY A 172 9.67 -1.08 22.84
C GLY A 172 10.71 -0.36 21.96
N ILE A 173 11.17 -1.02 20.89
CA ILE A 173 12.09 -0.41 19.93
C ILE A 173 11.47 0.82 19.25
N ALA A 174 10.20 0.74 18.85
CA ALA A 174 9.51 1.88 18.22
C ALA A 174 9.46 3.11 19.15
N GLU A 175 9.17 2.92 20.44
CA GLU A 175 9.15 4.02 21.40
C GLU A 175 10.56 4.55 21.69
N ILE A 176 11.56 3.68 21.81
CA ILE A 176 12.96 4.10 21.96
C ILE A 176 13.38 4.96 20.76
N CYS A 177 13.08 4.56 19.53
CA CYS A 177 13.39 5.34 18.34
C CYS A 177 12.69 6.71 18.37
N ARG A 178 11.43 6.76 18.78
CA ARG A 178 10.66 8.01 18.90
C ARG A 178 11.31 8.98 19.88
N VAL A 179 11.66 8.50 21.08
CA VAL A 179 12.30 9.33 22.12
C VAL A 179 13.70 9.75 21.69
N PHE A 180 14.47 8.85 21.08
CA PHE A 180 15.83 9.12 20.64
C PHE A 180 15.88 10.26 19.61
N ILE A 181 14.99 10.24 18.62
CA ILE A 181 14.90 11.29 17.60
C ILE A 181 14.48 12.63 18.21
N GLN A 182 13.53 12.63 19.16
CA GLN A 182 13.11 13.86 19.84
C GLN A 182 14.23 14.48 20.69
N GLN A 183 15.09 13.65 21.29
CA GLN A 183 16.19 14.12 22.13
C GLN A 183 17.41 14.61 21.31
N LEU A 184 17.57 14.13 20.08
CA LEU A 184 18.67 14.50 19.19
C LEU A 184 18.51 15.93 18.66
N LYS A 185 18.99 16.91 19.44
CA LYS A 185 19.06 18.32 19.02
C LYS A 185 19.87 18.56 17.75
N ALA A 186 20.84 17.68 17.47
CA ALA A 186 21.63 17.76 16.25
C ALA A 186 20.73 17.62 15.03
N LEU A 187 19.92 16.55 14.95
CA LEU A 187 19.04 16.27 13.80
C LEU A 187 17.80 17.15 13.76
N GLY A 188 17.25 17.57 14.90
CA GLY A 188 16.02 18.38 14.94
C GLY A 188 16.11 19.52 15.94
N PRO A 189 16.44 20.75 15.51
CA PRO A 189 16.48 21.93 16.38
C PRO A 189 15.13 22.21 17.05
N SER A 190 14.02 21.76 16.45
CA SER A 190 12.65 21.93 16.91
C SER A 190 11.94 20.58 17.09
N ASN A 191 12.19 19.90 18.21
CA ASN A 191 11.50 18.67 18.64
C ASN A 191 11.52 17.53 17.60
N GLY A 192 12.66 17.34 16.93
CA GLY A 192 12.80 16.31 15.89
C GLY A 192 12.38 16.76 14.48
N SER A 193 11.89 17.98 14.25
CA SER A 193 11.63 18.44 12.88
C SER A 193 12.92 18.75 12.13
N ILE A 194 13.10 18.16 10.95
CA ILE A 194 14.17 18.52 10.00
C ILE A 194 13.57 19.46 8.95
N ASN A 195 14.10 20.68 8.87
CA ASN A 195 13.72 21.67 7.87
C ASN A 195 14.78 21.75 6.77
N SER A 196 14.41 22.23 5.58
CA SER A 196 15.30 22.40 4.42
C SER A 196 15.81 21.10 3.77
N VAL A 197 15.00 20.03 3.83
CA VAL A 197 15.26 18.81 3.07
C VAL A 197 14.97 19.09 1.58
N GLY A 198 15.90 18.70 0.70
CA GLY A 198 15.71 18.79 -0.74
C GLY A 198 14.47 18.02 -1.18
N SER A 199 13.56 18.71 -1.89
CA SER A 199 12.34 18.12 -2.43
C SER A 199 12.48 17.88 -3.93
N PHE A 200 11.77 16.88 -4.44
CA PHE A 200 11.60 16.70 -5.88
C PHE A 200 10.69 17.77 -6.52
N ILE A 201 9.94 18.51 -5.68
CA ILE A 201 9.06 19.60 -6.11
C ILE A 201 9.94 20.87 -6.21
N PRO A 202 9.99 21.55 -7.38
CA PRO A 202 10.68 22.82 -7.52
C PRO A 202 10.21 23.82 -6.46
N GLY A 203 11.13 24.64 -5.93
CA GLY A 203 10.82 25.61 -4.86
C GLY A 203 9.66 26.54 -5.19
N ASP A 204 9.47 26.85 -6.48
CA ASP A 204 8.40 27.73 -6.97
C ASP A 204 7.01 27.10 -6.88
N TRP A 205 6.92 25.76 -6.94
CA TRP A 205 5.66 25.02 -6.87
C TRP A 205 5.44 24.39 -5.48
N PHE A 206 6.37 24.60 -4.55
CA PHE A 206 6.27 24.14 -3.19
C PHE A 206 5.08 24.82 -2.50
N LEU A 207 4.18 24.02 -1.90
CA LEU A 207 2.88 24.47 -1.34
C LEU A 207 1.85 25.00 -2.36
N GLN A 208 2.18 25.08 -3.65
CA GLN A 208 1.23 25.41 -4.71
C GLN A 208 0.49 24.15 -5.16
N ARG A 209 -0.72 24.33 -5.70
CA ARG A 209 -1.61 23.22 -6.10
C ARG A 209 -0.92 22.20 -7.01
N GLU A 210 -0.08 22.66 -7.95
CA GLU A 210 0.68 21.79 -8.85
C GLU A 210 1.68 20.91 -8.10
N GLY A 211 2.40 21.46 -7.12
CA GLY A 211 3.31 20.68 -6.27
C GLY A 211 2.56 19.67 -5.39
N LEU A 212 1.40 20.04 -4.86
CA LEU A 212 0.56 19.12 -4.08
C LEU A 212 0.00 17.97 -4.93
N LEU A 213 -0.40 18.25 -6.17
CA LEU A 213 -0.85 17.22 -7.11
C LEU A 213 0.28 16.26 -7.48
N LEU A 214 1.50 16.77 -7.69
CA LEU A 214 2.68 15.94 -7.90
C LEU A 214 3.00 15.08 -6.67
N GLY A 215 2.92 15.66 -5.46
CA GLY A 215 3.05 14.94 -4.19
C GLY A 215 2.05 13.80 -4.04
N PHE A 216 0.78 14.09 -4.30
CA PHE A 216 -0.28 13.09 -4.30
C PHE A 216 -0.05 12.00 -5.36
N GLY A 217 0.29 12.38 -6.59
CA GLY A 217 0.57 11.45 -7.68
C GLY A 217 1.71 10.49 -7.34
N MET A 218 2.81 10.99 -6.77
CA MET A 218 3.93 10.17 -6.31
C MET A 218 3.54 9.23 -5.17
N ALA A 219 2.79 9.72 -4.16
CA ALA A 219 2.30 8.88 -3.07
C ALA A 219 1.36 7.77 -3.57
N PHE A 220 0.54 8.08 -4.57
CA PHE A 220 -0.34 7.11 -5.22
C PHE A 220 0.44 6.06 -6.02
N LEU A 221 1.47 6.48 -6.77
CA LEU A 221 2.36 5.54 -7.48
C LEU A 221 3.12 4.62 -6.52
N LEU A 222 3.58 5.15 -5.38
CA LEU A 222 4.19 4.36 -4.31
C LEU A 222 3.22 3.30 -3.77
N LEU A 223 1.96 3.68 -3.53
CA LEU A 223 0.93 2.76 -3.08
C LEU A 223 0.65 1.68 -4.13
N LEU A 224 0.58 2.03 -5.41
CA LEU A 224 0.43 1.06 -6.49
C LEU A 224 1.61 0.09 -6.54
N GLY A 225 2.84 0.59 -6.40
CA GLY A 225 4.04 -0.23 -6.32
C GLY A 225 4.04 -1.18 -5.10
N ALA A 226 3.54 -0.72 -3.95
CA ALA A 226 3.38 -1.56 -2.77
C ALA A 226 2.34 -2.68 -2.98
N LEU A 227 1.29 -2.42 -3.76
CA LEU A 227 0.22 -3.38 -4.05
C LEU A 227 0.63 -4.47 -5.07
N THR A 228 1.63 -4.20 -5.90
CA THR A 228 2.08 -5.14 -6.94
C THR A 228 3.09 -6.18 -6.43
N LEU A 229 3.68 -5.98 -5.25
CA LEU A 229 4.54 -6.94 -4.53
C LEU A 229 3.74 -8.16 -4.03
#